data_AF-A0A3P7KXI5-F1
#
_entry.id   AF-A0A3P7KXI5-F1
#
_cell.length_a   1.000
_cell.length_b   1.000
_cell.length_c   1.000
_cell.angle_alpha   90.00
_cell.angle_beta   90.00
_cell.angle_gamma   90.00
#
_symmetry.space_group_name_H-M   'P 1'
#
loop_
_entity.id
_entity.type
_entity.pdbx_description
1 polymer ?
#
loop_
_entity_poly.entity_id
_entity_poly.type
_entity_poly.pdbx_seq_one_letter_code
_entity_poly.pdbx_strand_id
1 'polypeptide(L)'
;MVVNSKILLKKAQLYIDCFGFPTDHDVAAMNASKHKWKELKSRYNGKDSTAHGLSKVLPITTDCPPEAVKLLTQMLVYMPTQRLHGPQLLCDPFFKELFDKNTKRPSGKPIGCLSKADVNDVIHGDSSMTASIQ
;
A
#
# COMPACT_ATOMS: atom_id res chain seq x y z
N MET A 1 18.99 -18.47 10.73
CA MET A 1 17.85 -18.49 9.77
C MET A 1 18.31 -17.83 8.48
N VAL A 2 18.77 -18.59 7.48
CA VAL A 2 19.26 -18.03 6.20
C VAL A 2 18.05 -17.70 5.35
N VAL A 3 17.62 -16.43 5.37
CA VAL A 3 16.61 -15.95 4.42
C VAL A 3 17.22 -16.07 3.04
N ASN A 4 16.74 -17.03 2.26
CA ASN A 4 17.29 -17.44 0.98
C ASN A 4 17.32 -16.25 0.01
N SER A 5 18.52 -15.77 -0.34
CA SER A 5 18.75 -14.55 -1.13
C SER A 5 18.00 -14.56 -2.47
N LYS A 6 17.76 -15.74 -3.05
CA LYS A 6 16.99 -15.90 -4.29
C LYS A 6 15.51 -15.49 -4.17
N ILE A 7 14.88 -15.68 -3.01
CA ILE A 7 13.46 -15.33 -2.79
C ILE A 7 13.31 -13.81 -2.68
N LEU A 8 14.24 -13.16 -1.97
CA LEU A 8 14.26 -11.69 -1.83
C LEU A 8 14.44 -11.00 -3.18
N LEU A 9 15.32 -11.52 -4.04
CA LEU A 9 15.54 -10.99 -5.38
C LEU A 9 14.28 -11.09 -6.26
N LYS A 10 13.54 -12.21 -6.19
CA LYS A 10 12.27 -12.36 -6.92
C LYS A 10 11.20 -11.37 -6.44
N LYS A 11 11.13 -11.10 -5.13
CA LYS A 11 10.19 -10.11 -4.58
C LYS A 11 10.52 -8.69 -5.01
N ALA A 12 11.81 -8.33 -5.01
CA ALA A 12 12.27 -7.05 -5.52
C ALA A 12 11.97 -6.90 -7.02
N GLN A 13 12.09 -8.00 -7.78
CA GLN A 13 11.79 -7.99 -9.21
C GLN A 13 10.34 -7.63 -9.50
N LEU A 14 9.40 -8.26 -8.80
CA LEU A 14 7.98 -7.95 -8.94
C LEU A 14 7.68 -6.47 -8.67
N TYR A 15 8.29 -5.90 -7.61
CA TYR A 15 8.12 -4.49 -7.29
C TYR A 15 8.62 -3.58 -8.42
N ILE A 16 9.79 -3.89 -8.97
CA ILE A 16 10.38 -3.13 -10.08
C ILE A 16 9.52 -3.23 -11.34
N ASP A 17 8.98 -4.41 -11.64
CA ASP A 17 8.12 -4.60 -12.80
C ASP A 17 6.81 -3.78 -12.67
N CYS A 18 6.28 -3.65 -11.45
CA CYS A 18 5.06 -2.89 -11.18
C CYS A 18 5.28 -1.36 -11.13
N PHE A 19 6.32 -0.93 -10.40
CA PHE A 19 6.51 0.47 -9.99
C PHE A 19 7.73 1.15 -10.64
N GLY A 20 8.48 0.42 -11.48
CA GLY A 20 9.71 0.89 -12.08
C GLY A 20 10.92 0.74 -11.16
N PHE A 21 12.09 1.03 -11.70
CA PHE A 21 13.35 0.89 -10.96
C PHE A 21 13.48 1.97 -9.87
N PRO A 22 13.80 1.63 -8.60
CA PRO A 22 13.93 2.63 -7.56
C PRO A 22 15.15 3.51 -7.80
N THR A 23 15.03 4.78 -7.41
CA THR A 23 16.13 5.74 -7.44
C THR A 23 17.12 5.47 -6.31
N ASP A 24 18.32 6.04 -6.38
CA ASP A 24 19.28 5.94 -5.27
C ASP A 24 18.74 6.62 -3.99
N HIS A 25 17.85 7.63 -4.13
CA HIS A 25 17.14 8.26 -3.03
C HIS A 25 16.13 7.30 -2.38
N ASP A 26 15.33 6.59 -3.19
CA ASP A 26 14.39 5.57 -2.69
C ASP A 26 15.11 4.50 -1.87
N VAL A 27 16.26 4.03 -2.37
CA VAL A 27 17.08 3.00 -1.73
C VAL A 27 17.64 3.48 -0.40
N ALA A 28 18.09 4.75 -0.35
CA ALA A 28 18.52 5.37 0.89
C ALA A 28 17.37 5.47 1.90
N ALA A 29 16.18 5.92 1.45
CA ALA A 29 14.99 6.04 2.29
C ALA A 29 14.47 4.68 2.80
N MET A 30 14.63 3.62 2.01
CA MET A 30 14.32 2.23 2.41
C MET A 30 15.35 1.64 3.40
N ASN A 31 16.43 2.35 3.70
CA ASN A 31 17.57 1.84 4.48
C ASN A 31 18.14 0.54 3.90
N ALA A 32 18.20 0.44 2.57
CA ALA A 32 18.68 -0.75 1.88
C ALA A 32 20.21 -0.82 1.87
N SER A 33 20.76 -2.04 1.96
CA SER A 33 22.21 -2.26 1.91
C SER A 33 22.80 -1.83 0.56
N LYS A 34 23.79 -0.93 0.60
CA LYS A 34 24.52 -0.46 -0.60
C LYS A 34 25.09 -1.61 -1.44
N HIS A 35 25.62 -2.66 -0.81
CA HIS A 35 26.16 -3.82 -1.51
C HIS A 35 25.07 -4.59 -2.27
N LYS A 36 23.95 -4.90 -1.59
CA LYS A 36 22.82 -5.63 -2.20
C LYS A 36 22.16 -4.80 -3.31
N TRP A 37 22.09 -3.48 -3.13
CA TRP A 37 21.58 -2.57 -4.15
C TRP A 37 22.44 -2.57 -5.41
N LYS A 38 23.77 -2.49 -5.25
CA LYS A 38 24.72 -2.55 -6.36
C LYS A 38 24.62 -3.89 -7.11
N GLU A 39 24.51 -4.99 -6.37
CA GLU A 39 24.31 -6.33 -6.95
C GLU A 39 23.01 -6.39 -7.79
N LEU A 40 21.91 -5.86 -7.26
CA LEU A 40 20.63 -5.83 -7.97
C LEU A 40 20.70 -4.94 -9.22
N LYS A 41 21.28 -3.74 -9.13
CA LYS A 41 21.48 -2.81 -10.25
C LYS A 41 22.30 -3.45 -11.38
N SER A 42 23.34 -4.21 -11.03
CA SER A 42 24.15 -4.95 -12.01
C SER A 42 23.35 -6.05 -12.74
N ARG A 43 22.41 -6.73 -12.05
CA ARG A 43 21.57 -7.78 -12.65
C ARG A 43 20.48 -7.23 -13.57
N TYR A 44 20.14 -5.96 -13.41
CA TYR A 44 19.13 -5.26 -14.19
C TYR A 44 19.68 -4.46 -15.37
N ASN A 45 20.99 -4.29 -15.44
CA ASN A 45 21.64 -3.53 -16.50
C ASN A 45 21.29 -4.12 -17.88
N GLY A 46 20.45 -3.43 -18.65
CA GLY A 46 19.97 -3.86 -19.97
C GLY A 46 18.52 -4.35 -20.04
N LYS A 47 17.76 -4.42 -18.93
CA LYS A 47 16.31 -4.67 -18.97
C LYS A 47 15.55 -3.35 -18.96
N ASP A 48 14.61 -3.22 -19.89
CA ASP A 48 13.68 -2.08 -19.92
C ASP A 48 12.90 -2.04 -18.60
N SER A 49 13.19 -1.05 -17.76
CA SER A 49 12.60 -0.88 -16.43
C SER A 49 11.49 0.17 -16.43
N THR A 50 10.79 0.29 -17.56
CA THR A 50 9.58 1.10 -17.67
C THR A 50 8.50 0.51 -16.76
N ALA A 51 8.06 1.28 -15.76
CA ALA A 51 7.01 0.87 -14.85
C ALA A 51 5.77 0.44 -15.65
N HIS A 52 5.37 -0.82 -15.52
CA HIS A 52 4.19 -1.31 -16.22
C HIS A 52 2.88 -0.91 -15.53
N GLY A 53 2.97 -0.38 -14.31
CA GLY A 53 1.83 -0.02 -13.48
C GLY A 53 1.17 -1.25 -12.86
N LEU A 54 0.53 -1.05 -11.70
CA LEU A 54 -0.26 -2.09 -11.04
C LEU A 54 -1.41 -2.61 -11.92
N SER A 55 -1.85 -1.84 -12.91
CA SER A 55 -2.93 -2.22 -13.85
C SER A 55 -2.62 -3.44 -14.72
N LYS A 56 -1.34 -3.78 -14.96
CA LYS A 56 -0.98 -5.04 -15.64
C LYS A 56 -1.10 -6.27 -14.73
N VAL A 57 -0.99 -6.08 -13.42
CA VAL A 57 -1.08 -7.17 -12.43
C VAL A 57 -2.50 -7.29 -11.88
N LEU A 58 -3.18 -6.16 -11.74
CA LEU A 58 -4.55 -6.05 -11.26
C LEU A 58 -5.44 -5.60 -12.42
N PRO A 59 -6.23 -6.51 -13.02
CA PRO A 59 -7.17 -6.13 -14.06
C PRO A 59 -8.20 -5.17 -13.45
N ILE A 60 -8.48 -4.08 -14.14
CA ILE A 60 -9.59 -3.19 -13.75
C ILE A 60 -10.89 -3.90 -14.12
N THR A 61 -11.67 -4.24 -13.10
CA THR A 61 -12.96 -4.92 -13.24
C THR A 61 -13.97 -4.28 -12.28
N THR A 62 -15.23 -4.70 -12.34
CA THR A 62 -16.24 -4.29 -11.34
C THR A 62 -15.81 -4.63 -9.91
N ASP A 63 -15.09 -5.74 -9.72
CA ASP A 63 -14.59 -6.19 -8.42
C ASP A 63 -13.23 -5.54 -8.06
N CYS A 64 -12.61 -4.85 -9.01
CA CYS A 64 -11.32 -4.17 -8.87
C CYS A 64 -11.42 -2.75 -9.47
N PRO A 65 -12.13 -1.84 -8.78
CA PRO A 65 -12.38 -0.51 -9.30
C PRO A 65 -11.08 0.32 -9.36
N PRO A 66 -10.97 1.30 -10.29
CA PRO A 66 -9.79 2.15 -10.43
C PRO A 66 -9.38 2.85 -9.13
N GLU A 67 -10.35 3.23 -8.30
CA GLU A 67 -10.15 3.87 -7.00
C GLU A 67 -9.39 2.96 -6.03
N ALA A 68 -9.69 1.66 -6.04
CA ALA A 68 -8.95 0.68 -5.24
C ALA A 68 -7.50 0.55 -5.71
N VAL A 69 -7.28 0.49 -7.02
CA VAL A 69 -5.92 0.43 -7.60
C VAL A 69 -5.14 1.70 -7.29
N LYS A 70 -5.79 2.86 -7.33
CA LYS A 70 -5.19 4.15 -6.94
C LYS A 70 -4.76 4.16 -5.47
N LEU A 71 -5.57 3.61 -4.56
CA LEU A 71 -5.15 3.50 -3.16
C LEU A 71 -3.92 2.61 -3.01
N LEU A 72 -3.91 1.48 -3.70
CA LEU A 72 -2.76 0.57 -3.68
C LEU A 72 -1.49 1.24 -4.21
N THR A 73 -1.55 2.07 -5.25
CA THR A 73 -0.36 2.80 -5.75
C THR A 73 0.15 3.84 -4.73
N GLN A 74 -0.72 4.42 -3.91
CA GLN A 74 -0.33 5.35 -2.85
C GLN A 74 0.21 4.64 -1.60
N MET A 75 -0.23 3.41 -1.32
CA MET A 75 0.28 2.59 -0.21
C MET A 75 1.59 1.89 -0.55
N LEU A 76 1.76 1.44 -1.80
CA LEU A 76 2.87 0.60 -2.26
C LEU A 76 3.98 1.42 -2.92
N VAL A 77 4.46 2.45 -2.21
CA VAL A 77 5.60 3.27 -2.64
C VAL A 77 6.90 2.82 -1.99
N TYR A 78 8.02 3.07 -2.67
CA TYR A 78 9.36 2.69 -2.17
C TYR A 78 9.69 3.36 -0.84
N MET A 79 9.53 4.68 -0.76
CA MET A 79 9.81 5.46 0.45
C MET A 79 8.77 5.16 1.54
N PRO A 80 9.16 4.56 2.69
CA PRO A 80 8.19 4.21 3.73
C PRO A 80 7.41 5.39 4.30
N THR A 81 8.05 6.56 4.38
CA THR A 81 7.47 7.80 4.92
C THR A 81 6.45 8.47 3.99
N GLN A 82 6.37 8.03 2.72
CA GLN A 82 5.41 8.55 1.75
C GLN A 82 4.19 7.64 1.56
N ARG A 83 4.15 6.48 2.23
CA ARG A 83 3.02 5.55 2.09
C ARG A 83 1.77 6.16 2.68
N LEU A 84 0.65 6.06 1.96
CA LEU A 84 -0.65 6.37 2.52
C LEU A 84 -0.94 5.42 3.69
N HIS A 85 -1.25 5.97 4.87
CA HIS A 85 -1.45 5.18 6.09
C HIS A 85 -2.36 5.88 7.11
N GLY A 86 -2.79 5.12 8.13
CA GLY A 86 -3.47 5.66 9.31
C GLY A 86 -4.75 6.43 8.96
N PRO A 87 -5.04 7.54 9.64
CA PRO A 87 -6.26 8.33 9.40
C PRO A 87 -6.46 8.76 7.96
N GLN A 88 -5.39 9.14 7.25
CA GLN A 88 -5.48 9.55 5.84
C GLN A 88 -6.00 8.43 4.94
N LEU A 89 -5.60 7.18 5.19
CA LEU A 89 -6.12 6.01 4.48
C LEU A 89 -7.57 5.71 4.84
N LEU A 90 -7.87 5.72 6.15
CA LEU A 90 -9.20 5.35 6.66
C LEU A 90 -10.29 6.36 6.29
N CYS A 91 -9.91 7.62 6.08
CA CYS A 91 -10.80 8.69 5.64
C CYS A 91 -10.87 8.84 4.11
N ASP A 92 -10.23 7.96 3.34
CA ASP A 92 -10.27 8.05 1.88
C ASP A 92 -11.71 7.85 1.33
N PRO A 93 -12.13 8.62 0.30
CA PRO A 93 -13.46 8.49 -0.29
C PRO A 93 -13.84 7.09 -0.76
N PHE A 94 -12.87 6.23 -1.09
CA PHE A 94 -13.10 4.84 -1.44
C PHE A 94 -13.90 4.08 -0.36
N PHE A 95 -13.68 4.37 0.92
CA PHE A 95 -14.36 3.70 2.03
C PHE A 95 -15.69 4.34 2.43
N LYS A 96 -16.11 5.44 1.77
CA LYS A 96 -17.30 6.22 2.17
C LYS A 96 -18.58 5.40 2.22
N GLU A 97 -18.74 4.45 1.30
CA GLU A 97 -19.91 3.57 1.22
C GLU A 97 -20.09 2.72 2.50
N LEU A 98 -19.00 2.36 3.18
CA LEU A 98 -19.07 1.57 4.41
C LEU A 98 -19.80 2.28 5.55
N PHE A 99 -19.89 3.61 5.48
CA PHE A 99 -20.51 4.46 6.50
C PHE A 99 -21.90 5.00 6.08
N ASP A 100 -22.38 4.63 4.90
CA ASP A 100 -23.75 4.92 4.47
C ASP A 100 -24.72 3.93 5.13
N LYS A 101 -25.78 4.48 5.75
CA LYS A 101 -26.82 3.71 6.44
C LYS A 101 -27.62 2.81 5.49
N ASN A 102 -27.63 3.12 4.20
CA ASN A 102 -28.34 2.35 3.18
C ASN A 102 -27.49 1.20 2.62
N THR A 103 -26.18 1.20 2.85
CA THR A 103 -25.28 0.15 2.38
C THR A 103 -25.57 -1.17 3.08
N LYS A 104 -25.64 -2.22 2.28
CA LYS A 104 -25.90 -3.59 2.75
C LYS A 104 -24.76 -4.50 2.32
N ARG A 105 -24.48 -5.49 3.17
CA ARG A 105 -23.62 -6.61 2.83
C ARG A 105 -24.23 -7.37 1.64
N PRO A 106 -23.44 -8.19 0.92
CA PRO A 106 -23.98 -9.08 -0.11
C PRO A 106 -25.13 -9.97 0.37
N SER A 107 -25.18 -10.27 1.68
CA SER A 107 -26.28 -11.00 2.31
C SER A 107 -27.57 -10.19 2.53
N GLY A 108 -27.63 -8.92 2.11
CA GLY A 108 -28.73 -7.99 2.35
C GLY A 108 -28.81 -7.38 3.75
N LYS A 109 -27.91 -7.76 4.68
CA LYS A 109 -27.89 -7.22 6.06
C LYS A 109 -27.17 -5.87 6.11
N PRO A 110 -27.60 -4.92 6.96
CA PRO A 110 -26.90 -3.65 7.12
C PRO A 110 -25.49 -3.83 7.70
N ILE A 111 -24.61 -2.87 7.43
CA ILE A 111 -23.29 -2.76 8.08
C ILE A 111 -23.50 -2.09 9.45
N GLY A 112 -23.77 -2.87 10.49
CA GLY A 112 -24.11 -2.33 11.82
C GLY A 112 -22.91 -1.96 12.72
N CYS A 113 -21.68 -2.24 12.29
CA CYS A 113 -20.47 -2.08 13.11
C CYS A 113 -19.64 -0.84 12.74
N LEU A 114 -20.07 -0.07 11.74
CA LEU A 114 -19.39 1.14 11.28
C LEU A 114 -20.43 2.23 11.07
N SER A 115 -20.04 3.46 11.39
CA SER A 115 -20.90 4.63 11.35
C SER A 115 -20.08 5.88 11.06
N LYS A 116 -20.76 6.99 10.77
CA LYS A 116 -20.10 8.29 10.58
C LYS A 116 -19.39 8.80 11.84
N ALA A 117 -19.76 8.31 13.03
CA ALA A 117 -19.06 8.65 14.26
C ALA A 117 -17.64 8.09 14.23
N ASP A 118 -17.45 6.85 13.78
CA ASP A 118 -16.12 6.21 13.71
C ASP A 118 -15.15 6.99 12.80
N VAL A 119 -15.65 7.53 11.68
CA VAL A 119 -14.85 8.39 10.79
C VAL A 119 -14.44 9.68 11.50
N ASN A 120 -15.36 10.29 12.26
CA ASN A 120 -15.04 11.49 13.04
C ASN A 120 -14.02 11.18 14.12
N ASP A 121 -14.10 10.05 14.81
CA ASP A 121 -13.14 9.66 15.84
C ASP A 121 -11.74 9.48 15.25
N VAL A 122 -11.62 8.90 14.05
CA VAL A 122 -10.35 8.80 13.33
C VAL A 122 -9.78 10.17 12.96
N ILE A 123 -10.62 11.11 12.51
CA ILE A 123 -10.18 12.47 12.10
C ILE A 123 -9.70 13.28 13.29
N HIS A 124 -10.42 13.22 14.42
CA HIS A 124 -10.13 14.04 15.60
C HIS A 124 -9.16 13.36 16.57
N GLY A 125 -8.78 12.12 16.26
CA GLY A 125 -7.98 11.27 17.13
C GLY A 125 -8.86 10.51 18.11
N ASP A 126 -8.61 9.21 18.23
CA ASP A 126 -9.29 8.40 19.21
C ASP A 126 -8.85 8.87 20.61
N SER A 127 -9.78 9.37 21.39
CA SER A 127 -9.53 9.86 22.76
C SER A 127 -9.34 8.71 23.75
N SER A 128 -9.31 7.46 23.27
CA SER A 128 -9.01 6.29 24.07
C SER A 128 -7.62 6.47 24.67
N MET A 129 -7.59 6.77 25.98
CA MET A 129 -6.37 6.82 26.76
C MET A 129 -5.67 5.47 26.62
N THR A 130 -4.65 5.41 25.78
CA THR A 130 -3.64 4.36 25.86
C THR A 130 -2.92 4.62 27.16
N ALA A 131 -3.43 4.05 28.24
CA ALA A 131 -2.75 3.98 29.52
C ALA A 131 -1.42 3.29 29.24
N SER A 132 -0.37 4.11 29.05
CA SER A 132 0.99 3.65 29.02
C SER A 132 1.25 3.14 30.43
N ILE A 133 1.19 1.82 30.60
CA ILE A 133 1.62 1.17 31.82
C ILE A 133 3.11 1.47 31.92
N GLN A 134 3.44 2.26 32.94
CA GLN A 134 4.77 2.75 33.26
C GLN A 134 5.61 1.67 33.94
#